data_AF-A0A8I2ZG50-F1
#
_entry.id   AF-A0A8I2ZG50-F1
#
_cell.length_a   1.000
_cell.length_b   1.000
_cell.length_c   1.000
_cell.angle_alpha   90.00
_cell.angle_beta   90.00
_cell.angle_gamma   90.00
#
_symmetry.space_group_name_H-M   'P 1'
#
loop_
_entity.id
_entity.type
_entity.pdbx_description
1 polymer ?
#
loop_
_entity_poly.entity_id
_entity_poly.type
_entity_poly.pdbx_seq_one_letter_code
_entity_poly.pdbx_strand_id
1 'polypeptide(L)'
;MAAVYHLDGVHGYHGWQWLFIINTVISLPIAMAGFFLFPDLPEITRAWYFTKDDIAMAQKRMQLEGRANRAPFTKKKVKKIFTSWHIYWLTALYISFNNGCGTGAQPAFQLWLKTEGYSVTQINTFPTITAAITVVTTLIYAWTSDSVFKGARWPAIVFSGIVNIFANVSLTVWSIPAGLKWAGFFLVGFAGGISGLTFAWAHEICKDDNEERALVTATMNEMAYVVQAWLPLLIWQQVEAPRYPKGYSTMVGISVCLIGTAFIIRFLHKRELRGKNINVA
;
A
#
# COMPACT_ATOMS: atom_id res chain seq x y z
N MET A 1 5.96 21.92 3.53
CA MET A 1 6.92 22.69 4.33
C MET A 1 7.02 24.17 3.96
N ALA A 2 6.57 24.62 2.78
CA ALA A 2 6.56 26.05 2.44
C ALA A 2 5.77 26.93 3.42
N ALA A 3 4.58 26.48 3.86
CA ALA A 3 3.75 27.20 4.84
C ALA A 3 4.45 27.43 6.20
N VAL A 4 5.18 26.43 6.71
CA VAL A 4 5.87 26.55 8.01
C VAL A 4 7.01 27.56 7.98
N TYR A 5 7.70 27.69 6.84
CA TYR A 5 8.86 28.58 6.72
C TYR A 5 8.51 29.99 6.22
N HIS A 6 7.40 30.17 5.50
CA HIS A 6 7.04 31.45 4.88
C HIS A 6 5.82 32.12 5.51
N LEU A 7 5.02 31.39 6.30
CA LEU A 7 3.83 31.93 6.98
C LEU A 7 4.00 32.00 8.50
N ASP A 8 5.20 31.76 9.03
CA ASP A 8 5.45 31.92 10.47
C ASP A 8 5.31 33.39 10.88
N GLY A 9 4.49 33.64 11.91
CA GLY A 9 4.18 34.99 12.39
C GLY A 9 3.13 35.74 11.57
N VAL A 10 2.69 35.21 10.42
CA VAL A 10 1.63 35.83 9.62
C VAL A 10 0.31 35.77 10.38
N HIS A 11 -0.33 36.93 10.55
CA HIS A 11 -1.54 37.11 11.37
C HIS A 11 -1.43 36.60 12.82
N GLY A 12 -0.21 36.55 13.38
CA GLY A 12 0.03 36.11 14.75
C GLY A 12 -0.03 34.59 14.96
N TYR A 13 -0.12 33.80 13.89
CA TYR A 13 -0.09 32.35 13.97
C TYR A 13 1.31 31.81 13.70
N HIS A 14 1.66 30.74 14.40
CA HIS A 14 2.85 29.97 14.13
C HIS A 14 2.72 29.20 12.81
N GLY A 15 3.83 28.98 12.11
CA GLY A 15 3.85 28.28 10.83
C GLY A 15 3.23 26.87 10.86
N TRP A 16 3.27 26.17 12.00
CA TRP A 16 2.60 24.87 12.19
C TRP A 16 1.07 25.00 12.25
N GLN A 17 0.53 26.11 12.77
CA GLN A 17 -0.91 26.37 12.81
C GLN A 17 -1.44 26.62 11.40
N TRP A 18 -0.70 27.40 10.60
CA TRP A 18 -1.01 27.60 9.18
C TRP A 18 -1.06 26.30 8.39
N LEU A 19 -0.20 25.32 8.71
CA LEU A 19 -0.23 24.00 8.08
C LEU A 19 -1.58 23.29 8.31
N PHE A 20 -2.12 23.34 9.52
CA PHE A 20 -3.44 22.75 9.81
C PHE A 20 -4.57 23.53 9.11
N ILE A 21 -4.56 24.85 9.17
CA ILE A 21 -5.59 25.71 8.54
C ILE A 21 -5.67 25.43 7.04
N ILE A 22 -4.54 25.49 6.33
CA ILE A 22 -4.49 25.25 4.88
C ILE A 22 -4.96 23.84 4.55
N ASN A 23 -4.53 22.84 5.32
CA ASN A 23 -4.94 21.45 5.09
C ASN A 23 -6.47 21.28 5.25
N THR A 24 -7.07 21.90 6.26
CA THR A 24 -8.52 21.86 6.50
C THR A 24 -9.30 22.60 5.41
N VAL A 25 -8.85 23.79 4.99
CA VAL A 25 -9.52 24.58 3.94
C VAL A 25 -9.54 23.83 2.60
N ILE A 26 -8.50 23.07 2.28
CA ILE A 26 -8.44 22.26 1.06
C ILE A 26 -9.27 20.98 1.21
N SER A 27 -9.21 20.34 2.38
CA SER A 27 -9.84 19.02 2.62
C SER A 27 -11.35 19.10 2.86
N LEU A 28 -11.85 20.17 3.50
CA LEU A 28 -13.27 20.29 3.87
C LEU A 28 -14.21 20.35 2.65
N PRO A 29 -13.93 21.14 1.58
CA PRO A 29 -14.72 21.11 0.35
C PRO A 29 -14.73 19.73 -0.32
N ILE A 30 -13.60 19.01 -0.30
CA ILE A 30 -13.49 17.67 -0.88
C ILE A 30 -14.36 16.69 -0.08
N ALA A 31 -14.34 16.77 1.25
CA ALA A 31 -15.18 15.94 2.12
C ALA A 31 -16.68 16.21 1.89
N MET A 32 -17.07 17.49 1.81
CA MET A 32 -18.46 17.88 1.49
C MET A 32 -18.86 17.37 0.10
N ALA A 33 -18.01 17.56 -0.90
CA ALA A 33 -18.25 17.05 -2.25
C ALA A 33 -18.39 15.52 -2.25
N GLY A 34 -17.55 14.79 -1.52
CA GLY A 34 -17.65 13.34 -1.39
C GLY A 34 -18.99 12.89 -0.80
N PHE A 35 -19.52 13.61 0.20
CA PHE A 35 -20.82 13.29 0.80
C PHE A 35 -21.99 13.44 -0.19
N PHE A 36 -21.96 14.46 -1.06
CA PHE A 36 -23.04 14.71 -2.02
C PHE A 36 -22.87 13.98 -3.36
N LEU A 37 -21.63 13.69 -3.76
CA LEU A 37 -21.31 13.18 -5.08
C LEU A 37 -20.96 11.69 -5.12
N PHE A 38 -20.57 11.01 -4.03
CA PHE A 38 -20.27 9.58 -4.12
C PHE A 38 -21.56 8.76 -4.34
N PRO A 39 -21.68 8.03 -5.46
CA PRO A 39 -22.83 7.17 -5.69
C PRO A 39 -22.70 5.84 -4.92
N ASP A 40 -23.83 5.24 -4.57
CA ASP A 40 -23.84 3.86 -4.08
C ASP A 40 -23.53 2.87 -5.22
N LEU A 41 -23.51 1.56 -4.91
CA LEU A 41 -23.36 0.52 -5.94
C LEU A 41 -24.44 0.66 -7.03
N PRO A 42 -24.15 0.30 -8.29
CA PRO A 42 -25.12 0.37 -9.38
C PRO A 42 -26.43 -0.39 -9.12
N GLU A 43 -26.44 -1.36 -8.22
CA GLU A 43 -27.63 -2.13 -7.82
C GLU A 43 -28.59 -1.34 -6.91
N ILE A 44 -28.09 -0.38 -6.13
CA ILE A 44 -28.84 0.34 -5.09
C ILE A 44 -28.71 1.86 -5.19
N THR A 45 -28.07 2.36 -6.25
CA THR A 45 -27.72 3.78 -6.37
C THR A 45 -28.94 4.69 -6.28
N ARG A 46 -28.85 5.65 -5.36
CA ARG A 46 -29.83 6.73 -5.17
C ARG A 46 -29.33 8.06 -5.72
N ALA A 47 -28.21 8.05 -6.44
CA ALA A 47 -27.62 9.25 -7.01
C ALA A 47 -28.59 9.92 -7.99
N TRP A 48 -29.00 11.13 -7.66
CA TRP A 48 -29.98 11.91 -8.42
C TRP A 48 -29.48 12.35 -9.80
N TYR A 49 -28.16 12.27 -10.02
CA TYR A 49 -27.50 12.72 -11.24
C TYR A 49 -27.23 11.60 -12.27
N PHE A 50 -27.60 10.34 -11.99
CA PHE A 50 -27.51 9.24 -12.97
C PHE A 50 -28.85 8.91 -13.60
N THR A 51 -28.86 8.71 -14.92
CA THR A 51 -30.04 8.21 -15.63
C THR A 51 -30.16 6.70 -15.50
N LYS A 52 -31.35 6.14 -15.80
CA LYS A 52 -31.57 4.69 -15.79
C LYS A 52 -30.66 3.97 -16.79
N ASP A 53 -30.34 4.60 -17.92
CA ASP A 53 -29.48 4.05 -18.95
C ASP A 53 -28.01 3.98 -18.49
N ASP A 54 -27.54 5.00 -17.75
CA ASP A 54 -26.20 4.99 -17.14
C ASP A 54 -26.06 3.85 -16.13
N ILE A 55 -27.10 3.64 -15.31
CA ILE A 55 -27.14 2.57 -14.31
C ILE A 55 -27.14 1.20 -14.99
N ALA A 56 -27.96 1.01 -16.03
CA ALA A 56 -28.00 -0.23 -16.80
C ALA A 56 -26.66 -0.52 -17.50
N MET A 57 -26.01 0.51 -18.04
CA MET A 57 -24.66 0.39 -18.62
C MET A 57 -23.62 -0.03 -17.58
N ALA A 58 -23.66 0.56 -16.38
CA ALA A 58 -22.76 0.21 -15.29
C ALA A 58 -22.96 -1.24 -14.82
N GLN A 59 -24.21 -1.68 -14.66
CA GLN A 59 -24.54 -3.07 -14.30
C GLN A 59 -24.05 -4.05 -15.38
N LYS A 60 -24.24 -3.73 -16.67
CA LYS A 60 -23.73 -4.55 -17.78
C LYS A 60 -22.21 -4.69 -17.74
N ARG A 61 -21.47 -3.63 -17.43
CA ARG A 61 -20.00 -3.69 -17.29
C ARG A 61 -19.57 -4.60 -16.15
N MET A 62 -20.24 -4.53 -14.99
CA MET A 62 -19.96 -5.43 -13.88
C MET A 62 -20.19 -6.91 -14.23
N GLN A 63 -21.26 -7.20 -14.96
CA GLN A 63 -21.56 -8.56 -15.44
C GLN A 63 -20.52 -9.04 -16.45
N LEU A 64 -20.08 -8.19 -17.38
CA LEU A 64 -19.04 -8.51 -18.36
C LEU A 64 -17.68 -8.82 -17.70
N GLU A 65 -17.36 -8.17 -16.58
CA GLU A 65 -16.18 -8.49 -15.78
C GLU A 65 -16.34 -9.77 -14.92
N GLY A 66 -17.53 -10.39 -14.94
CA GLY A 66 -17.83 -11.59 -14.15
C GLY A 66 -17.84 -11.34 -12.64
N ARG A 67 -18.12 -10.11 -12.19
CA ARG A 67 -18.21 -9.78 -10.77
C ARG A 67 -19.52 -10.30 -10.20
N ALA A 68 -19.48 -11.01 -9.08
CA ALA A 68 -20.68 -11.47 -8.39
C ALA A 68 -21.52 -10.28 -7.86
N ASN A 69 -22.85 -10.42 -7.96
CA ASN A 69 -23.81 -9.47 -7.38
C ASN A 69 -23.83 -9.58 -5.85
N ARG A 70 -24.35 -8.55 -5.18
CA ARG A 70 -24.47 -8.54 -3.71
C ARG A 70 -25.36 -9.67 -3.22
N ALA A 71 -24.91 -10.39 -2.20
CA ALA A 71 -25.69 -11.41 -1.51
C ALA A 71 -25.61 -11.24 0.02
N PRO A 72 -26.61 -11.70 0.78
CA PRO A 72 -26.60 -11.57 2.23
C PRO A 72 -25.47 -12.39 2.87
N PHE A 73 -24.93 -11.89 3.99
CA PHE A 73 -23.98 -12.61 4.83
C PHE A 73 -24.67 -13.78 5.55
N THR A 74 -24.66 -14.96 4.94
CA THR A 74 -25.12 -16.18 5.59
C THR A 74 -24.01 -16.74 6.49
N LYS A 75 -24.35 -17.32 7.65
CA LYS A 75 -23.38 -17.99 8.55
C LYS A 75 -22.49 -19.02 7.82
N LYS A 76 -23.05 -19.72 6.83
CA LYS A 76 -22.32 -20.66 5.96
C LYS A 76 -21.25 -19.98 5.10
N LYS A 77 -21.53 -18.79 4.55
CA LYS A 77 -20.54 -17.99 3.81
C LYS A 77 -19.43 -17.51 4.72
N VAL A 78 -19.77 -16.97 5.88
CA VAL A 78 -18.78 -16.53 6.88
C VAL A 78 -17.84 -17.68 7.24
N LYS A 79 -18.38 -18.86 7.57
CA LYS A 79 -17.56 -20.06 7.84
C LYS A 79 -16.67 -20.45 6.65
N LYS A 80 -17.18 -20.36 5.42
CA LYS A 80 -16.40 -20.62 4.20
C LYS A 80 -15.23 -19.65 4.07
N ILE A 81 -15.46 -18.35 4.28
CA ILE A 81 -14.42 -17.32 4.17
C ILE A 81 -13.32 -17.53 5.22
N PHE A 82 -13.69 -17.81 6.47
CA PHE A 82 -12.71 -18.10 7.54
C PHE A 82 -11.97 -19.43 7.38
N THR A 83 -12.47 -20.34 6.55
CA THR A 83 -11.78 -21.59 6.20
C THR A 83 -10.96 -21.44 4.91
N SER A 84 -11.18 -20.35 4.17
CA SER A 84 -10.51 -20.07 2.90
C SER A 84 -9.06 -19.65 3.14
N TRP A 85 -8.17 -20.10 2.27
CA TRP A 85 -6.78 -19.66 2.29
C TRP A 85 -6.64 -18.17 1.91
N HIS A 86 -7.65 -17.60 1.24
CA HIS A 86 -7.69 -16.20 0.81
C HIS A 86 -7.48 -15.23 1.96
N ILE A 87 -8.25 -15.36 3.05
CA ILE A 87 -8.19 -14.42 4.17
C ILE A 87 -6.83 -14.44 4.86
N TYR A 88 -6.18 -15.59 4.98
CA TYR A 88 -4.90 -15.69 5.70
C TYR A 88 -3.72 -15.22 4.85
N TRP A 89 -3.57 -15.74 3.64
CA TRP A 89 -2.38 -15.45 2.83
C TRP A 89 -2.43 -14.07 2.18
N LEU A 90 -3.61 -13.58 1.76
CA LEU A 90 -3.73 -12.21 1.25
C LEU A 90 -3.50 -11.18 2.36
N THR A 91 -3.98 -11.47 3.58
CA THR A 91 -3.69 -10.63 4.75
C THR A 91 -2.21 -10.66 5.10
N ALA A 92 -1.56 -11.83 5.11
CA ALA A 92 -0.12 -11.94 5.35
C ALA A 92 0.72 -11.18 4.30
N LEU A 93 0.30 -11.23 3.03
CA LEU A 93 0.91 -10.44 1.95
C LEU A 93 0.82 -8.94 2.24
N TYR A 94 -0.37 -8.45 2.61
CA TYR A 94 -0.58 -7.03 2.86
C TYR A 94 0.12 -6.55 4.14
N ILE A 95 0.12 -7.36 5.22
CA ILE A 95 0.92 -7.10 6.43
C ILE A 95 2.40 -6.95 6.05
N SER A 96 2.93 -7.87 5.24
CA SER A 96 4.34 -7.85 4.82
C SER A 96 4.65 -6.62 3.95
N PHE A 97 3.75 -6.26 3.04
CA PHE A 97 3.91 -5.05 2.21
C PHE A 97 3.88 -3.78 3.06
N ASN A 98 2.83 -3.60 3.87
CA ASN A 98 2.59 -2.37 4.62
C ASN A 98 3.71 -2.12 5.63
N ASN A 99 4.11 -3.16 6.37
CA ASN A 99 5.18 -3.05 7.35
C ASN A 99 6.58 -3.05 6.71
N GLY A 100 6.75 -3.65 5.52
CA GLY A 100 8.00 -3.60 4.74
C GLY A 100 8.31 -2.23 4.14
N CYS A 101 7.30 -1.34 4.05
CA CYS A 101 7.49 0.07 3.72
C CYS A 101 7.93 0.92 4.93
N GLY A 102 8.07 0.32 6.11
CA GLY A 102 8.35 1.01 7.37
C GLY A 102 9.59 1.90 7.34
N THR A 103 10.65 1.51 6.63
CA THR A 103 11.87 2.31 6.48
C THR A 103 11.61 3.70 5.88
N GLY A 104 10.68 3.81 4.93
CA GLY A 104 10.35 5.08 4.29
C GLY A 104 9.49 6.00 5.18
N ALA A 105 8.80 5.43 6.17
CA ALA A 105 7.97 6.18 7.12
C ALA A 105 8.77 6.74 8.30
N GLN A 106 10.01 6.28 8.50
CA GLN A 106 10.86 6.75 9.59
C GLN A 106 11.76 7.90 9.15
N PRO A 107 12.08 8.84 10.06
CA PRO A 107 12.97 9.97 9.77
C PRO A 107 14.45 9.55 9.66
N ALA A 108 14.75 8.28 9.37
CA ALA A 108 16.11 7.76 9.34
C ALA A 108 16.98 8.46 8.28
N PHE A 109 16.41 8.74 7.10
CA PHE A 109 17.09 9.49 6.06
C PHE A 109 17.37 10.94 6.50
N GLN A 110 16.35 11.60 7.06
CA GLN A 110 16.48 12.97 7.57
C GLN A 110 17.54 13.07 8.67
N LEU A 111 17.55 12.12 9.60
CA LEU A 111 18.51 12.10 10.70
C LEU A 111 19.92 11.80 10.21
N TRP A 112 20.10 10.90 9.24
CA TRP A 112 21.40 10.69 8.62
C TRP A 112 21.92 11.97 7.96
N LEU A 113 21.11 12.66 7.15
CA LEU A 113 21.49 13.94 6.55
C LEU A 113 21.84 15.00 7.61
N LYS A 114 21.13 15.01 8.74
CA LYS A 114 21.46 15.89 9.87
C LYS A 114 22.83 15.56 10.47
N THR A 115 23.18 14.28 10.63
CA THR A 115 24.50 13.87 11.15
C THR A 115 25.66 14.21 10.21
N GLU A 116 25.39 14.28 8.89
CA GLU A 116 26.38 14.65 7.88
C GLU A 116 26.50 16.18 7.69
N GLY A 117 25.71 16.99 8.42
CA GLY A 117 25.81 18.45 8.40
C GLY A 117 25.06 19.16 7.26
N TYR A 118 24.08 18.51 6.63
CA TYR A 118 23.26 19.15 5.60
C TYR A 118 22.39 20.27 6.16
N SER A 119 22.05 21.26 5.31
CA SER A 119 21.15 22.35 5.70
C SER A 119 19.73 21.85 6.00
N VAL A 120 18.97 22.61 6.80
CA VAL A 120 17.57 22.29 7.15
C VAL A 120 16.70 22.13 5.90
N THR A 121 16.92 22.97 4.87
CA THR A 121 16.22 22.88 3.59
C THR A 121 16.52 21.57 2.87
N GLN A 122 17.80 21.15 2.84
CA GLN A 122 18.22 19.90 2.20
C GLN A 122 17.70 18.66 2.92
N ILE A 123 17.77 18.63 4.26
CA ILE A 123 17.25 17.54 5.10
C ILE A 123 15.78 17.26 4.78
N ASN A 124 15.03 18.30 4.47
CA ASN A 124 13.59 18.24 4.21
C ASN A 124 13.24 18.00 2.73
N THR A 125 14.12 18.37 1.81
CA THR A 125 13.87 18.27 0.36
C THR A 125 14.36 16.93 -0.20
N PHE A 126 15.50 16.42 0.24
CA PHE A 126 16.06 15.18 -0.33
C PHE A 126 15.20 13.93 -0.09
N PRO A 127 14.60 13.73 1.11
CA PRO A 127 13.68 12.61 1.32
C PRO A 127 12.43 12.65 0.43
N THR A 128 12.01 13.82 -0.07
CA THR A 128 10.85 13.88 -0.99
C THR A 128 11.15 13.22 -2.34
N ILE A 129 12.43 13.05 -2.69
CA ILE A 129 12.83 12.28 -3.88
C ILE A 129 12.39 10.82 -3.75
N THR A 130 12.52 10.22 -2.57
CA THR A 130 12.05 8.85 -2.33
C THR A 130 10.54 8.72 -2.57
N ALA A 131 9.75 9.72 -2.15
CA ALA A 131 8.31 9.75 -2.44
C ALA A 131 8.02 9.89 -3.95
N ALA A 132 8.78 10.72 -4.66
CA ALA A 132 8.66 10.83 -6.12
C ALA A 132 8.98 9.51 -6.82
N ILE A 133 10.01 8.79 -6.37
CA ILE A 133 10.35 7.44 -6.86
C ILE A 133 9.18 6.49 -6.61
N THR A 134 8.53 6.52 -5.44
CA THR A 134 7.34 5.70 -5.16
C THR A 134 6.22 5.97 -6.16
N VAL A 135 5.97 7.23 -6.53
CA VAL A 135 4.94 7.57 -7.53
C VAL A 135 5.29 6.97 -8.89
N VAL A 136 6.54 7.15 -9.34
CA VAL A 136 7.00 6.64 -10.64
C VAL A 136 6.96 5.10 -10.66
N THR A 137 7.44 4.44 -9.61
CA THR A 137 7.42 2.97 -9.54
C THR A 137 6.00 2.42 -9.45
N THR A 138 5.07 3.10 -8.77
CA THR A 138 3.64 2.74 -8.78
C THR A 138 3.09 2.67 -10.20
N LEU A 139 3.35 3.70 -11.03
CA LEU A 139 2.88 3.74 -12.41
C LEU A 139 3.53 2.66 -13.27
N ILE A 140 4.84 2.46 -13.11
CA ILE A 140 5.59 1.42 -13.84
C ILE A 140 5.05 0.03 -13.47
N TYR A 141 4.83 -0.25 -12.19
CA TYR A 141 4.32 -1.55 -11.74
C TYR A 141 2.88 -1.80 -12.22
N ALA A 142 2.01 -0.80 -12.17
CA ALA A 142 0.67 -0.92 -12.72
C ALA A 142 0.72 -1.26 -14.22
N TRP A 143 1.45 -0.46 -15.00
CA TRP A 143 1.53 -0.63 -16.45
C TRP A 143 2.19 -1.94 -16.87
N THR A 144 3.31 -2.31 -16.25
CA THR A 144 4.02 -3.56 -16.55
C THR A 144 3.20 -4.79 -16.13
N SER A 145 2.49 -4.72 -15.01
CA SER A 145 1.64 -5.82 -14.55
C SER A 145 0.47 -6.09 -15.50
N ASP A 146 -0.20 -5.04 -15.98
CA ASP A 146 -1.33 -5.19 -16.91
C ASP A 146 -0.86 -5.54 -18.33
N SER A 147 0.14 -4.82 -18.86
CA SER A 147 0.53 -4.93 -20.27
C SER A 147 1.53 -6.06 -20.51
N VAL A 148 2.66 -6.06 -19.80
CA VAL A 148 3.80 -6.96 -20.09
C VAL A 148 3.54 -8.35 -19.51
N PHE A 149 3.04 -8.40 -18.28
CA PHE A 149 2.80 -9.66 -17.57
C PHE A 149 1.37 -10.21 -17.76
N LYS A 150 0.58 -9.62 -18.68
CA LYS A 150 -0.78 -10.06 -19.03
C LYS A 150 -1.67 -10.28 -17.80
N GLY A 151 -1.60 -9.36 -16.84
CA GLY A 151 -2.36 -9.40 -15.59
C GLY A 151 -1.68 -10.15 -14.43
N ALA A 152 -0.45 -10.69 -14.59
CA ALA A 152 0.23 -11.29 -13.46
C ALA A 152 0.76 -10.21 -12.49
N ARG A 153 0.24 -10.23 -11.25
CA ARG A 153 0.60 -9.26 -10.19
C ARG A 153 1.88 -9.61 -9.43
N TRP A 154 2.18 -10.91 -9.30
CA TRP A 154 3.29 -11.42 -8.50
C TRP A 154 4.71 -10.96 -8.93
N PRO A 155 5.06 -10.76 -10.23
CA PRO A 155 6.44 -10.44 -10.61
C PRO A 155 6.90 -9.09 -10.05
N ALA A 156 6.04 -8.06 -10.11
CA ALA A 156 6.34 -6.74 -9.58
C ALA A 156 6.49 -6.76 -8.04
N ILE A 157 5.66 -7.54 -7.34
CA ILE A 157 5.76 -7.75 -5.89
C ILE A 157 7.11 -8.38 -5.52
N VAL A 158 7.52 -9.42 -6.24
CA VAL A 158 8.80 -10.11 -5.99
C VAL A 158 9.98 -9.19 -6.29
N PHE A 159 9.95 -8.47 -7.43
CA PHE A 159 11.00 -7.51 -7.79
C PHE A 159 11.14 -6.41 -6.73
N SER A 160 10.03 -5.83 -6.31
CA SER A 160 10.01 -4.83 -5.23
C SER A 160 10.59 -5.39 -3.93
N GLY A 161 10.25 -6.63 -3.56
CA GLY A 161 10.83 -7.30 -2.40
C GLY A 161 12.35 -7.46 -2.49
N ILE A 162 12.88 -7.87 -3.66
CA ILE A 162 14.33 -8.03 -3.88
C ILE A 162 15.05 -6.69 -3.77
N VAL A 163 14.51 -5.63 -4.39
CA VAL A 163 15.07 -4.27 -4.30
C VAL A 163 15.08 -3.78 -2.85
N ASN A 164 13.99 -4.04 -2.11
CA ASN A 164 13.90 -3.66 -0.70
C ASN A 164 14.88 -4.44 0.18
N ILE A 165 15.10 -5.74 -0.07
CA ILE A 165 16.15 -6.53 0.61
C ILE A 165 17.51 -5.90 0.37
N PHE A 166 17.88 -5.61 -0.88
CA PHE A 166 19.16 -5.00 -1.21
C PHE A 166 19.35 -3.66 -0.50
N ALA A 167 18.33 -2.79 -0.53
CA ALA A 167 18.36 -1.49 0.11
C ALA A 167 18.55 -1.61 1.64
N ASN A 168 17.74 -2.44 2.30
CA ASN A 168 17.79 -2.56 3.77
C ASN A 168 19.03 -3.33 4.25
N VAL A 169 19.53 -4.32 3.52
CA VAL A 169 20.82 -4.97 3.85
C VAL A 169 21.96 -3.95 3.79
N SER A 170 22.00 -3.13 2.74
CA SER A 170 23.00 -2.06 2.58
C SER A 170 22.95 -1.07 3.75
N LEU A 171 21.74 -0.67 4.16
CA LEU A 171 21.53 0.24 5.30
C LEU A 171 21.81 -0.42 6.66
N THR A 172 21.64 -1.75 6.80
CA THR A 172 21.96 -2.51 8.02
C THR A 172 23.47 -2.53 8.28
N VAL A 173 24.29 -2.73 7.24
CA VAL A 173 25.76 -2.77 7.37
C VAL A 173 26.31 -1.41 7.78
N TRP A 174 25.69 -0.31 7.32
CA TRP A 174 26.00 1.09 7.61
C TRP A 174 27.39 1.61 7.22
N SER A 175 28.44 0.79 7.30
CA SER A 175 29.83 1.08 6.92
C SER A 175 30.02 0.97 5.39
N ILE A 176 29.24 1.74 4.65
CA ILE A 176 29.22 1.75 3.18
C ILE A 176 29.49 3.16 2.65
N PRO A 177 29.97 3.30 1.39
CA PRO A 177 30.18 4.60 0.76
C PRO A 177 28.90 5.45 0.77
N ALA A 178 29.04 6.77 0.88
CA ALA A 178 27.90 7.69 0.94
C ALA A 178 26.94 7.51 -0.25
N GLY A 179 27.47 7.28 -1.45
CA GLY A 179 26.66 7.00 -2.64
C GLY A 179 25.76 5.76 -2.50
N LEU A 180 26.21 4.73 -1.79
CA LEU A 180 25.42 3.52 -1.55
C LEU A 180 24.34 3.76 -0.49
N LYS A 181 24.57 4.65 0.49
CA LYS A 181 23.53 5.08 1.45
C LYS A 181 22.42 5.85 0.74
N TRP A 182 22.78 6.79 -0.14
CA TRP A 182 21.84 7.50 -1.01
C TRP A 182 21.02 6.54 -1.86
N ALA A 183 21.68 5.61 -2.54
CA ALA A 183 21.01 4.59 -3.33
C ALA A 183 20.05 3.75 -2.45
N GLY A 184 20.48 3.33 -1.26
CA GLY A 184 19.64 2.61 -0.30
C GLY A 184 18.36 3.38 0.06
N PHE A 185 18.48 4.65 0.47
CA PHE A 185 17.31 5.47 0.82
C PHE A 185 16.36 5.75 -0.36
N PHE A 186 16.88 5.82 -1.58
CA PHE A 186 16.05 5.97 -2.78
C PHE A 186 15.38 4.66 -3.18
N LEU A 187 16.10 3.53 -3.12
CA LEU A 187 15.59 2.20 -3.47
C LEU A 187 14.49 1.72 -2.52
N VAL A 188 14.48 2.16 -1.25
CA VAL A 188 13.35 1.92 -0.33
C VAL A 188 12.03 2.42 -0.93
N GLY A 189 12.04 3.49 -1.74
CA GLY A 189 10.86 4.03 -2.41
C GLY A 189 10.19 3.07 -3.40
N PHE A 190 10.91 2.06 -3.90
CA PHE A 190 10.34 1.02 -4.77
C PHE A 190 9.31 0.17 -4.03
N ALA A 191 9.47 -0.01 -2.71
CA ALA A 191 8.54 -0.83 -1.92
C ALA A 191 7.12 -0.26 -1.87
N GLY A 192 6.95 1.07 -1.83
CA GLY A 192 5.63 1.68 -1.79
C GLY A 192 4.82 1.46 -3.07
N GLY A 193 5.48 1.21 -4.20
CA GLY A 193 4.83 1.15 -5.51
C GLY A 193 3.86 -0.02 -5.70
N ILE A 194 3.94 -1.06 -4.87
CA ILE A 194 3.13 -2.28 -5.03
C ILE A 194 1.80 -2.23 -4.26
N SER A 195 1.48 -1.14 -3.55
CA SER A 195 0.25 -1.03 -2.75
C SER A 195 -1.01 -1.32 -3.56
N GLY A 196 -1.12 -0.71 -4.76
CA GLY A 196 -2.27 -0.93 -5.63
C GLY A 196 -2.34 -2.35 -6.18
N LEU A 197 -1.18 -2.96 -6.47
CA LEU A 197 -1.10 -4.31 -7.02
C LEU A 197 -1.54 -5.36 -6.02
N THR A 198 -1.22 -5.21 -4.73
CA THR A 198 -1.63 -6.18 -3.69
C THR A 198 -3.15 -6.22 -3.53
N PHE A 199 -3.81 -5.06 -3.53
CA PHE A 199 -5.28 -4.98 -3.52
C PHE A 199 -5.90 -5.46 -4.82
N ALA A 200 -5.37 -5.05 -5.98
CA ALA A 200 -5.85 -5.53 -7.28
C ALA A 200 -5.83 -7.07 -7.34
N TRP A 201 -4.74 -7.69 -6.87
CA TRP A 201 -4.62 -9.14 -6.86
C TRP A 201 -5.64 -9.81 -5.94
N ALA A 202 -5.87 -9.25 -4.74
CA ALA A 202 -6.89 -9.75 -3.82
C ALA A 202 -8.31 -9.62 -4.42
N HIS A 203 -8.61 -8.50 -5.09
CA HIS A 203 -9.89 -8.32 -5.76
C HIS A 203 -10.10 -9.31 -6.91
N GLU A 204 -9.06 -9.63 -7.68
CA GLU A 204 -9.10 -10.62 -8.76
C GLU A 204 -9.29 -12.05 -8.23
N ILE A 205 -8.59 -12.42 -7.16
CA ILE A 205 -8.70 -13.76 -6.53
C ILE A 205 -10.10 -13.95 -5.93
N CYS A 206 -10.64 -12.94 -5.25
CA CYS A 206 -11.95 -12.99 -4.61
C CYS A 206 -13.11 -12.56 -5.54
N LYS A 207 -12.92 -12.51 -6.86
CA LYS A 207 -13.95 -11.98 -7.79
C LYS A 207 -15.27 -12.76 -7.78
N ASP A 208 -15.21 -14.05 -7.45
CA ASP A 208 -16.34 -14.98 -7.51
C ASP A 208 -17.35 -14.79 -6.35
N ASP A 209 -16.95 -14.12 -5.26
CA ASP A 209 -17.80 -13.86 -4.10
C ASP A 209 -17.54 -12.44 -3.55
N ASN A 210 -18.52 -11.56 -3.73
CA ASN A 210 -18.39 -10.16 -3.37
C ASN A 210 -18.23 -9.94 -1.85
N GLU A 211 -18.86 -10.79 -1.04
CA GLU A 211 -18.77 -10.73 0.41
C GLU A 211 -17.43 -11.23 0.93
N GLU A 212 -16.88 -12.29 0.31
CA GLU A 212 -15.51 -12.75 0.55
C GLU A 212 -14.51 -11.64 0.20
N ARG A 213 -14.65 -11.02 -0.97
CA ARG A 213 -13.80 -9.92 -1.41
C ARG A 213 -13.82 -8.75 -0.43
N ALA A 214 -15.00 -8.32 0.01
CA ALA A 214 -15.14 -7.23 0.97
C ALA A 214 -14.48 -7.57 2.32
N LEU A 215 -14.77 -8.76 2.86
CA LEU A 215 -14.24 -9.18 4.16
C LEU A 215 -12.71 -9.36 4.12
N VAL A 216 -12.19 -10.00 3.07
CA VAL A 216 -10.75 -10.23 2.90
C VAL A 216 -10.01 -8.90 2.75
N THR A 217 -10.48 -7.99 1.90
CA THR A 217 -9.80 -6.69 1.69
C THR A 217 -9.86 -5.78 2.91
N ALA A 218 -10.96 -5.79 3.66
CA ALA A 218 -11.03 -5.11 4.96
C ALA A 218 -10.05 -5.72 5.97
N THR A 219 -10.03 -7.05 6.10
CA THR A 219 -9.14 -7.76 7.03
C THR A 219 -7.67 -7.54 6.68
N MET A 220 -7.33 -7.56 5.39
CA MET A 220 -5.99 -7.25 4.90
C MET A 220 -5.52 -5.89 5.43
N ASN A 221 -6.34 -4.86 5.24
CA ASN A 221 -6.00 -3.49 5.61
C ASN A 221 -5.87 -3.32 7.13
N GLU A 222 -6.89 -3.75 7.89
CA GLU A 222 -6.93 -3.56 9.34
C GLU A 222 -5.80 -4.32 10.06
N MET A 223 -5.56 -5.58 9.69
CA MET A 223 -4.51 -6.37 10.33
C MET A 223 -3.11 -5.83 10.06
N ALA A 224 -2.88 -5.19 8.91
CA ALA A 224 -1.62 -4.49 8.66
C ALA A 224 -1.41 -3.31 9.61
N TYR A 225 -2.46 -2.52 9.88
CA TYR A 225 -2.40 -1.43 10.84
C TYR A 225 -2.28 -1.91 12.29
N VAL A 226 -2.88 -3.05 12.64
CA VAL A 226 -2.68 -3.69 13.95
C VAL A 226 -1.20 -4.00 14.18
N VAL A 227 -0.50 -4.55 13.17
CA VAL A 227 0.96 -4.80 13.28
C VAL A 227 1.73 -3.47 13.30
N GLN A 228 1.34 -2.52 12.47
CA GLN A 228 1.98 -1.19 12.39
C GLN A 228 1.88 -0.40 13.71
N ALA A 229 0.87 -0.66 14.55
CA ALA A 229 0.69 0.05 15.81
C ALA A 229 1.81 -0.21 16.83
N TRP A 230 2.37 -1.43 16.87
CA TRP A 230 3.37 -1.81 17.86
C TRP A 230 4.75 -2.11 17.28
N LEU A 231 4.83 -2.62 16.04
CA LEU A 231 6.10 -3.06 15.46
C LEU A 231 7.14 -1.93 15.35
N PRO A 232 6.80 -0.73 14.85
CA PRO A 232 7.75 0.39 14.76
C PRO A 232 8.34 0.79 16.12
N LEU A 233 7.55 0.69 17.20
CA LEU A 233 8.01 1.04 18.56
C LEU A 233 9.14 0.14 19.04
N LEU A 234 9.19 -1.11 18.56
CA LEU A 234 10.23 -2.07 18.92
C LEU A 234 11.48 -1.93 18.05
N ILE A 235 11.30 -1.68 16.75
CA ILE A 235 12.40 -1.79 15.77
C ILE A 235 13.03 -0.44 15.41
N TRP A 236 12.33 0.68 15.62
CA TRP A 236 12.81 2.04 15.31
C TRP A 236 13.04 2.85 16.59
N GLN A 237 13.83 2.28 17.50
CA GLN A 237 14.14 2.93 18.77
C GLN A 237 15.02 4.17 18.55
N GLN A 238 14.62 5.32 19.12
CA GLN A 238 15.35 6.58 18.97
C GLN A 238 16.78 6.53 19.49
N VAL A 239 17.07 5.66 20.47
CA VAL A 239 18.44 5.46 21.02
C VAL A 239 19.41 4.86 19.99
N GLU A 240 18.91 4.15 18.98
CA GLU A 240 19.72 3.50 17.95
C GLU A 240 19.83 4.35 16.67
N ALA A 241 19.21 5.53 16.69
CA ALA A 241 19.16 6.42 15.55
C ALA A 241 20.56 7.03 15.27
N PRO A 242 20.96 7.24 13.99
CA PRO A 242 20.25 6.96 12.74
C PRO A 242 20.47 5.56 12.15
N ARG A 243 21.24 4.71 12.83
CA ARG A 243 21.70 3.41 12.28
C ARG A 243 20.64 2.33 12.32
N TYR A 244 19.71 2.37 13.29
CA TYR A 244 18.58 1.46 13.43
C TYR A 244 18.85 0.01 13.00
N PRO A 245 19.87 -0.67 13.57
CA PRO A 245 20.29 -1.99 13.11
C PRO A 245 19.17 -3.03 13.23
N LYS A 246 18.32 -2.93 14.25
CA LYS A 246 17.12 -3.78 14.40
C LYS A 246 16.03 -3.46 13.38
N GLY A 247 15.86 -2.18 13.06
CA GLY A 247 14.92 -1.68 12.06
C GLY A 247 15.20 -2.29 10.69
N TYR A 248 16.39 -2.01 10.14
CA TYR A 248 16.73 -2.44 8.79
C TYR A 248 16.79 -3.98 8.64
N SER A 249 17.31 -4.71 9.64
CA SER A 249 17.34 -6.17 9.61
C SER A 249 15.94 -6.79 9.65
N THR A 250 15.01 -6.22 10.43
CA THR A 250 13.61 -6.66 10.46
C THR A 250 12.93 -6.42 9.11
N MET A 251 13.22 -5.31 8.44
CA MET A 251 12.68 -5.00 7.11
C MET A 251 13.13 -5.99 6.04
N VAL A 252 14.36 -6.50 6.15
CA VAL A 252 14.85 -7.60 5.29
C VAL A 252 14.01 -8.86 5.52
N GLY A 253 13.77 -9.23 6.79
CA GLY A 253 12.91 -10.38 7.12
C GLY A 253 11.49 -10.23 6.57
N ILE A 254 10.89 -9.06 6.74
CA ILE A 254 9.54 -8.76 6.21
C ILE A 254 9.51 -8.83 4.68
N SER A 255 10.57 -8.39 4.00
CA SER A 255 10.66 -8.49 2.54
C SER A 255 10.82 -9.92 2.06
N VAL A 256 11.53 -10.78 2.80
CA VAL A 256 11.56 -12.22 2.53
C VAL A 256 10.17 -12.84 2.72
N CYS A 257 9.44 -12.45 3.78
CA CYS A 257 8.05 -12.86 3.98
C CYS A 257 7.13 -12.39 2.84
N LEU A 258 7.31 -11.17 2.33
CA LEU A 258 6.57 -10.65 1.18
C LEU A 258 6.78 -11.53 -0.07
N ILE A 259 8.03 -11.87 -0.38
CA ILE A 259 8.35 -12.74 -1.53
C ILE A 259 7.77 -14.14 -1.32
N GLY A 260 7.94 -14.71 -0.12
CA GLY A 260 7.41 -16.03 0.22
C GLY A 260 5.89 -16.10 0.10
N THR A 261 5.17 -15.14 0.68
CA THR A 261 3.71 -15.03 0.61
C THR A 261 3.23 -14.86 -0.84
N ALA A 262 3.92 -14.06 -1.67
CA ALA A 262 3.61 -13.92 -3.09
C ALA A 262 3.72 -15.25 -3.85
N PHE A 263 4.78 -16.05 -3.61
CA PHE A 263 4.90 -17.36 -4.24
C PHE A 263 3.85 -18.37 -3.74
N ILE A 264 3.52 -18.34 -2.45
CA ILE A 264 2.49 -19.22 -1.87
C ILE A 264 1.11 -18.89 -2.47
N ILE A 265 0.73 -17.61 -2.53
CA ILE A 265 -0.53 -17.17 -3.15
C ILE A 265 -0.57 -17.62 -4.62
N ARG A 266 0.53 -17.45 -5.36
CA ARG A 266 0.61 -17.90 -6.76
C ARG A 266 0.38 -19.41 -6.89
N PHE A 267 0.96 -20.21 -6.00
CA PHE A 267 0.79 -21.66 -5.99
C PHE A 267 -0.65 -22.06 -5.67
N LEU A 268 -1.23 -21.49 -4.61
CA LEU A 268 -2.60 -21.77 -4.17
C LEU A 268 -3.63 -21.34 -5.22
N HIS A 269 -3.48 -20.14 -5.77
CA HIS A 269 -4.35 -19.64 -6.83
C HIS A 269 -4.28 -20.51 -8.09
N LYS A 270 -3.09 -20.95 -8.52
CA LYS A 270 -2.96 -21.90 -9.63
C LYS A 270 -3.62 -23.26 -9.33
N ARG A 271 -3.50 -23.75 -8.10
CA ARG A 271 -4.13 -25.01 -7.67
C ARG A 271 -5.66 -24.89 -7.70
N GLU A 272 -6.20 -23.77 -7.27
CA GLU A 272 -7.63 -23.50 -7.30
C GLU A 272 -8.18 -23.42 -8.73
N LEU A 273 -7.50 -22.69 -9.62
CA LEU A 273 -7.89 -22.62 -11.04
C LEU A 273 -7.88 -24.00 -11.71
N ARG A 274 -6.92 -24.86 -11.39
CA ARG A 274 -6.89 -26.25 -11.88
C ARG A 274 -8.07 -27.06 -11.35
N GLY A 275 -8.42 -26.93 -10.08
CA GLY A 275 -9.57 -27.61 -9.49
C GLY A 275 -10.90 -27.18 -10.12
N LYS A 276 -11.04 -25.89 -10.46
CA LYS A 276 -12.22 -25.37 -11.17
C LYS A 276 -12.33 -25.95 -12.58
N ASN A 277 -11.23 -26.06 -13.32
CA ASN A 277 -11.25 -26.63 -14.67
C ASN A 277 -11.59 -28.13 -14.70
N ILE A 278 -11.21 -28.89 -13.67
CA ILE A 278 -11.55 -30.32 -13.57
C ILE A 278 -13.04 -30.54 -13.28
N ASN A 279 -13.69 -29.63 -12.54
CA ASN A 279 -15.12 -29.74 -12.23
C ASN A 279 -16.05 -29.27 -13.35
N VAL A 280 -15.51 -28.69 -14.43
CA VAL A 280 -16.28 -28.17 -15.58
C VAL A 280 -16.15 -29.10 -16.81
N ALA A 281 -15.18 -30.02 -16.81
CA ALA A 281 -15.00 -31.07 -17.82
C ALA A 281 -15.73 -32.35 -17.42
#